data_AF-A0A3N0FI44-F1
#
_entry.id   AF-A0A3N0FI44-F1
#
_cell.length_a   1.000
_cell.length_b   1.000
_cell.length_c   1.000
_cell.angle_alpha   90.00
_cell.angle_beta   90.00
_cell.angle_gamma   90.00
#
_symmetry.space_group_name_H-M   'P 1'
#
loop_
_entity.id
_entity.type
_entity.pdbx_description
1 polymer ?
#
loop_
_entity_poly.entity_id
_entity_poly.type
_entity_poly.pdbx_seq_one_letter_code
_entity_poly.pdbx_strand_id
1 'polypeptide(L)' 'EPIDKILLYRHESGRDINALLDADTLAVACDSALTLALPCLDLNQPVQIAAFIRDWLRRRTGITGD' A
#
# COMPACT_ATOMS: atom_id res chain seq x y z
N GLU A 1 -4.27 -15.28 3.79
CA GLU A 1 -5.70 -15.02 4.06
C GLU A 1 -6.14 -13.86 3.19
N PRO A 2 -7.35 -13.87 2.61
CA PRO A 2 -7.84 -12.82 1.71
C PRO A 2 -8.19 -11.55 2.50
N ILE A 3 -7.14 -10.82 2.91
CA ILE A 3 -7.24 -9.59 3.67
C ILE A 3 -6.48 -8.52 2.91
N ASP A 4 -7.22 -7.51 2.48
CA ASP A 4 -6.67 -6.30 1.89
C ASP A 4 -5.53 -5.72 2.74
N LYS A 5 -4.37 -5.50 2.12
CA LYS A 5 -3.15 -5.10 2.82
C LYS A 5 -2.35 -4.05 2.06
N ILE A 6 -1.53 -3.33 2.81
CA ILE A 6 -0.43 -2.52 2.26
C ILE A 6 0.85 -3.32 2.47
N LEU A 7 1.55 -3.66 1.38
CA LEU A 7 2.83 -4.34 1.47
C LEU A 7 3.90 -3.33 1.91
N LEU A 8 4.63 -3.64 2.98
CA LEU A 8 5.83 -2.89 3.35
C LEU A 8 7.04 -3.51 2.66
N TYR A 9 7.75 -2.71 1.88
CA TYR A 9 8.94 -3.14 1.16
C TYR A 9 10.09 -2.19 1.46
N ARG A 10 11.24 -2.74 1.82
CA ARG A 10 12.49 -1.98 1.92
C ARG A 10 13.44 -2.49 0.85
N HIS A 11 14.01 -1.59 0.05
CA HIS A 11 14.86 -2.00 -1.07
C HIS A 11 16.08 -2.82 -0.61
N GLU A 12 16.65 -2.46 0.54
CA GLU A 12 17.76 -3.18 1.18
C GLU A 12 17.42 -4.61 1.65
N SER A 13 16.14 -5.00 1.63
CA SER A 13 15.74 -6.37 2.00
C SER A 13 16.22 -7.44 1.02
N GLY A 14 16.65 -7.04 -0.20
CA GLY A 14 17.14 -7.95 -1.24
C GLY A 14 16.10 -8.91 -1.82
N ARG A 15 14.83 -8.74 -1.45
CA ARG A 15 13.72 -9.57 -1.95
C ARG A 15 13.18 -8.99 -3.26
N ASP A 16 12.83 -9.88 -4.18
CA ASP A 16 12.05 -9.49 -5.36
C ASP A 16 10.64 -9.11 -4.92
N ILE A 17 10.29 -7.85 -5.14
CA ILE A 17 8.98 -7.31 -4.80
C ILE A 17 7.84 -8.05 -5.51
N ASN A 18 8.04 -8.53 -6.73
CA ASN A 18 6.99 -9.22 -7.49
C ASN A 18 6.60 -10.55 -6.83
N ALA A 19 7.53 -11.19 -6.11
CA ALA A 19 7.26 -12.41 -5.35
C ALA A 19 6.50 -12.16 -4.05
N LEU A 20 6.41 -10.89 -3.60
CA LEU A 20 5.70 -10.48 -2.39
C LEU A 20 4.30 -9.93 -2.68
N LEU A 21 4.02 -9.55 -3.92
CA LEU A 21 2.71 -9.05 -4.34
C LEU A 21 1.71 -10.21 -4.45
N ASP A 22 0.49 -9.95 -3.98
CA ASP A 22 -0.64 -10.86 -4.13
C ASP A 22 -1.92 -10.10 -4.47
N ALA A 23 -3.00 -10.85 -4.72
CA ALA A 23 -4.29 -10.31 -5.14
C ALA A 23 -4.93 -9.36 -4.11
N ASP A 24 -4.52 -9.45 -2.85
CA ASP A 24 -5.05 -8.62 -1.76
C ASP A 24 -4.15 -7.38 -1.49
N THR A 25 -3.09 -7.19 -2.27
CA THR A 25 -2.18 -6.06 -2.10
C THR A 25 -2.77 -4.80 -2.75
N LEU A 26 -3.16 -3.84 -1.91
CA LEU A 26 -3.76 -2.57 -2.33
C LEU A 26 -2.73 -1.53 -2.78
N ALA A 27 -1.57 -1.53 -2.14
CA ALA A 27 -0.49 -0.58 -2.34
C ALA A 27 0.82 -1.14 -1.77
N VAL A 28 1.93 -0.56 -2.20
CA VAL A 28 3.26 -0.82 -1.64
C VAL A 28 3.77 0.44 -0.96
N ALA A 29 4.14 0.37 0.32
CA ALA A 29 4.91 1.41 0.98
C ALA A 29 6.40 1.07 0.92
N CYS A 30 7.19 1.96 0.33
CA CYS A 30 8.62 1.74 0.07
C CYS A 30 9.49 2.91 0.54
N ASP A 31 10.73 2.61 0.93
CA ASP A 31 11.76 3.59 1.28
C ASP A 31 12.53 4.14 0.06
N SER A 32 12.17 3.70 -1.14
CA SER A 32 12.73 4.15 -2.41
C SER A 32 11.65 4.21 -3.49
N ALA A 33 11.91 4.98 -4.55
CA ALA A 33 10.99 5.08 -5.68
C ALA A 33 10.84 3.73 -6.40
N LEU A 34 9.60 3.31 -6.61
CA LEU A 34 9.25 2.09 -7.33
C LEU A 34 8.33 2.43 -8.51
N THR A 35 8.44 1.64 -9.58
CA THR A 35 7.50 1.69 -10.71
C THR A 35 6.68 0.42 -10.71
N LEU A 36 5.44 0.51 -10.22
CA LEU A 36 4.48 -0.60 -10.16
C LEU A 36 3.12 -0.16 -10.71
N ALA A 37 2.29 -1.12 -11.08
CA ALA A 37 0.89 -0.87 -11.44
C ALA A 37 0.02 -0.51 -10.22
N LEU A 38 0.48 -0.88 -9.02
CA LEU A 38 -0.17 -0.53 -7.75
C LEU A 38 0.33 0.82 -7.23
N PRO A 39 -0.46 1.55 -6.43
CA PRO A 39 0.00 2.74 -5.74
C PRO A 39 1.28 2.48 -4.93
N CYS A 40 2.27 3.36 -5.10
CA CYS A 40 3.49 3.37 -4.30
C CYS A 40 3.46 4.54 -3.31
N LEU A 41 3.51 4.22 -2.02
CA LEU A 41 3.54 5.18 -0.91
C LEU A 41 4.98 5.31 -0.40
N ASP A 42 5.32 6.49 0.13
CA ASP A 42 6.57 6.68 0.84
C ASP A 42 6.43 6.09 2.25
N LEU A 43 7.22 5.05 2.53
CA LEU A 43 7.24 4.35 3.81
C LEU A 43 7.58 5.29 4.98
N ASN A 44 8.30 6.37 4.70
CA ASN A 44 8.72 7.36 5.69
C ASN A 44 7.71 8.51 5.87
N GLN A 45 6.57 8.48 5.17
CA GLN A 45 5.52 9.51 5.23
C GLN A 45 4.23 8.94 5.86
N PRO A 46 4.17 8.78 7.20
CA PRO A 46 3.04 8.13 7.87
C PRO A 46 1.69 8.83 7.62
N VAL A 47 1.69 10.15 7.43
CA VAL A 47 0.46 10.90 7.11
C VAL A 47 -0.14 10.48 5.77
N GLN A 48 0.71 10.22 4.76
CA GLN A 48 0.27 9.73 3.44
C GLN A 48 -0.36 8.34 3.56
N ILE A 49 0.25 7.45 4.34
CA ILE A 49 -0.26 6.09 4.59
C ILE A 49 -1.61 6.16 5.32
N ALA A 50 -1.74 7.00 6.35
CA ALA A 50 -2.99 7.19 7.07
C ALA A 50 -4.11 7.73 6.15
N ALA A 51 -3.79 8.69 5.28
CA ALA A 51 -4.74 9.21 4.29
C ALA A 51 -5.20 8.11 3.32
N PHE A 52 -4.27 7.30 2.81
CA PHE A 52 -4.58 6.16 1.95
C PHE A 52 -5.54 5.17 2.62
N ILE A 53 -5.25 4.78 3.87
CA ILE A 53 -6.10 3.86 4.64
C ILE A 53 -7.50 4.44 4.85
N ARG A 54 -7.60 5.71 5.24
CA ARG A 54 -8.89 6.41 5.42
C ARG A 54 -9.71 6.41 4.12
N ASP A 55 -9.10 6.75 3.01
CA ASP A 55 -9.79 6.88 1.73
C ASP A 55 -10.18 5.49 1.17
N TRP A 56 -9.38 4.46 1.44
CA TRP A 56 -9.77 3.08 1.18
C TRP A 56 -10.95 2.63 2.07
N LEU A 57 -10.93 2.90 3.38
CA LEU A 57 -12.02 2.54 4.30
C LEU A 57 -13.35 3.19 3.90
N ARG A 58 -13.32 4.46 3.48
CA ARG A 58 -14.50 5.18 2.96
C ARG A 58 -15.10 4.48 1.74
N ARG A 59 -14.26 4.11 0.77
CA ARG A 59 -14.69 3.37 -0.43
C ARG A 59 -15.23 1.99 -0.09
N ARG A 60 -14.59 1.27 0.83
CA ARG A 60 -15.00 -0.09 1.21
C ARG A 60 -16.32 -0.14 1.98
N THR A 61 -16.55 0.83 2.86
CA THR A 61 -17.75 0.86 3.73
C THR A 61 -18.93 1.59 3.09
N GLY A 62 -18.75 2.19 1.90
CA GLY A 62 -19.78 3.04 1.27
C GLY A 62 -20.05 4.33 2.03
N ILE A 63 -19.23 4.66 3.03
CA ILE A 63 -19.28 5.95 3.74
C ILE A 63 -18.72 7.00 2.79
N THR A 64 -19.62 7.52 1.96
CA THR A 64 -19.41 8.77 1.23
C THR A 64 -19.69 9.87 2.26
N GLY A 65 -18.63 10.38 2.90
CA GLY A 65 -18.76 11.47 3.87
C GLY A 65 -18.97 12.79 3.14
N ASP A 66 -19.96 13.55 3.64
CA ASP A 66 -20.36 14.92 3.30
C ASP A 66 -19.23 15.90 2.93
#